data_AF-A0A4R1R3F1-F1
#
_entry.id   AF-A0A4R1R3F1-F1
#
_cell.length_a   1.000
_cell.length_b   1.000
_cell.length_c   1.000
_cell.angle_alpha   90.00
_cell.angle_beta   90.00
_cell.angle_gamma   90.00
#
_symmetry.space_group_name_H-M   'P 1'
#
loop_
_entity.id
_entity.type
_entity.pdbx_description
1 polymer ?
#
loop_
_entity_poly.entity_id
_entity_poly.type
_entity_poly.pdbx_seq_one_letter_code
_entity_poly.pdbx_strand_id
1 'polypeptide(L)'
;MRTALFHVKLLVKRITEDINDTYINDIYINDIKSWKRSDAMRLPGENDDIGAKLSAKYVIIGVSLSALLILGVVFFAKQGQTSLTKPTAGTAKDTAVMAVEHSDTSVTEDSAQSASEKQPDFAVNGSASRMKNIERLYAENKLTASDLDFWDMYPKNEPEFVSGSKEETSEAEDSKNSQTENDKYSQYDEEQQELPENDGKHTLITYANGSEEWVLINPYLEKNTYDFTNLKMKSDKMAYYQEGKSVSYLGADVSKYNEEVDFASLKEAGIDFVMIRLGARGYGSGQIVLDEKFADNIAKASEAGLDIGVYFFSQAITSDEAIEEANFVIQNLQNLQNLNNYKITYPIAFDMEYVKNDKARIEALSRDQKTTITKAFLDTIKNSGYKPMIYGTKEWLIKQVDLTKLTGYDIWLSQQEDVPDYPYQFQMWQYTLEGKVNGAIGDIDLNISFIDYSEK
;
A
#
# COMPACT_ATOMS: atom_id res chain seq x y z
N MET A 1 -22.88 -22.01 53.33
CA MET A 1 -22.77 -20.64 52.75
C MET A 1 -21.87 -19.69 53.57
N ARG A 2 -21.93 -19.65 54.91
CA ARG A 2 -21.02 -18.81 55.73
C ARG A 2 -19.54 -19.24 55.73
N THR A 3 -19.25 -20.54 55.57
CA THR A 3 -17.88 -21.08 55.57
C THR A 3 -17.12 -20.81 54.26
N ALA A 4 -17.81 -20.76 53.11
CA ALA A 4 -17.22 -20.42 51.82
C ALA A 4 -16.87 -18.92 51.73
N LEU A 5 -17.72 -18.06 52.30
CA LEU A 5 -17.49 -16.61 52.36
C LEU A 5 -16.28 -16.24 53.25
N PHE A 6 -15.99 -17.06 54.27
CA PHE A 6 -14.82 -16.89 55.15
C PHE A 6 -13.51 -17.24 54.43
N HIS A 7 -13.50 -18.32 53.63
CA HIS A 7 -12.31 -18.72 52.87
C HIS A 7 -12.00 -17.75 51.72
N VAL A 8 -13.03 -17.19 51.06
CA VAL A 8 -12.86 -16.15 50.04
C VAL A 8 -12.31 -14.86 50.65
N LYS A 9 -12.77 -14.45 51.84
CA LYS A 9 -12.21 -13.29 52.55
C LYS A 9 -10.74 -13.47 52.95
N LEU A 10 -10.35 -14.67 53.38
CA LEU A 10 -8.95 -14.96 53.71
C LEU A 10 -8.05 -14.98 52.46
N LEU A 11 -8.55 -15.52 51.35
CA LEU A 11 -7.81 -15.58 50.08
C LEU A 11 -7.59 -14.18 49.50
N VAL A 12 -8.62 -13.32 49.51
CA VAL A 12 -8.51 -11.93 49.08
C VAL A 12 -7.53 -11.16 49.95
N LYS A 13 -7.59 -11.32 51.28
CA LYS A 13 -6.66 -10.65 52.20
C LYS A 13 -5.19 -11.05 51.94
N ARG A 14 -4.94 -12.35 51.70
CA ARG A 14 -3.59 -12.86 51.42
C ARG A 14 -3.03 -12.35 50.08
N ILE A 15 -3.87 -12.26 49.06
CA ILE A 15 -3.50 -11.70 47.75
C ILE A 15 -3.25 -10.18 47.85
N THR A 16 -4.01 -9.44 48.66
CA THR A 16 -3.78 -8.00 48.85
C THR A 16 -2.51 -7.71 49.65
N GLU A 17 -2.13 -8.56 50.60
CA GLU A 17 -0.86 -8.44 51.35
C GLU A 17 0.34 -8.81 50.47
N ASP A 18 0.26 -9.88 49.65
CA ASP A 18 1.34 -10.29 48.73
C ASP A 18 1.60 -9.28 47.58
N ILE A 19 0.56 -8.56 47.13
CA ILE A 19 0.68 -7.49 46.11
C ILE A 19 1.35 -6.22 46.69
N ASN A 20 1.19 -5.97 47.99
CA ASN A 20 1.73 -4.75 48.61
C ASN A 20 3.21 -4.88 48.99
N ASP A 21 3.69 -6.10 49.29
CA ASP A 21 5.09 -6.33 49.70
C ASP A 21 6.06 -6.61 48.52
N THR A 22 5.56 -6.84 47.30
CA THR A 22 6.42 -7.16 46.14
C THR A 22 6.63 -5.98 45.16
N TYR A 23 5.91 -4.86 45.28
CA TYR A 23 5.95 -3.77 44.27
C TYR A 23 6.10 -2.33 44.78
N ILE A 24 6.42 -2.13 46.07
CA ILE A 24 6.80 -0.80 46.58
C ILE A 24 8.12 -0.92 47.33
N ASN A 25 9.25 -0.95 46.60
CA ASN A 25 10.53 -0.52 47.15
C ASN A 25 11.61 -0.11 46.14
N ASP A 26 11.44 -0.27 44.82
CA ASP A 26 12.52 0.08 43.86
C ASP A 26 12.25 1.28 42.93
N ILE A 27 11.16 2.03 43.07
CA ILE A 27 10.92 3.22 42.23
C ILE A 27 10.33 4.38 43.05
N TYR A 28 10.96 4.83 44.13
CA TYR A 28 10.62 6.15 44.73
C TYR A 28 11.73 6.79 45.58
N ILE A 29 12.98 6.35 45.44
CA ILE A 29 14.15 7.00 46.05
C ILE A 29 15.21 7.19 44.97
N ASN A 30 15.05 8.20 44.12
CA ASN A 30 16.21 8.89 43.51
C ASN A 30 15.88 10.29 42.94
N ASP A 31 14.63 10.68 42.71
CA ASP A 31 14.32 12.00 42.11
C ASP A 31 13.83 13.11 43.05
N ILE A 32 13.76 12.88 44.36
CA ILE A 32 13.42 13.93 45.35
C ILE A 32 14.70 14.47 46.04
N LYS A 33 15.78 14.70 45.28
CA LYS A 33 16.99 15.38 45.79
C LYS A 33 17.58 16.47 44.90
N SER A 34 17.04 16.79 43.73
CA SER A 34 17.64 17.79 42.84
C SER A 34 16.84 19.10 42.66
N TRP A 35 15.67 19.29 43.27
CA TRP A 35 14.89 20.53 43.10
C TRP A 35 14.51 21.20 44.42
N LYS A 36 15.53 21.75 45.10
CA LYS A 36 15.39 22.86 46.04
C LYS A 36 16.52 23.86 45.77
N ARG A 37 16.24 24.86 44.92
CA ARG A 37 16.70 26.28 45.00
C ARG A 37 16.52 26.96 43.64
N SER A 38 15.50 27.78 43.51
CA SER A 38 15.64 29.23 43.25
C SER A 38 14.25 29.84 43.09
N ASP A 39 14.17 31.11 43.45
CA ASP A 39 13.00 31.81 43.93
C ASP A 39 12.08 32.40 42.84
N ALA A 40 10.81 32.50 43.21
CA ALA A 40 9.90 33.64 43.04
C ALA A 40 9.76 34.30 41.65
N MET A 41 8.59 34.07 41.02
CA MET A 41 7.63 35.15 40.75
C MET A 41 6.25 34.57 40.40
N ARG A 42 5.22 35.08 41.07
CA ARG A 42 3.80 34.77 40.83
C ARG A 42 3.07 36.10 40.73
N LEU A 43 2.13 36.23 39.78
CA LEU A 43 0.89 37.06 39.76
C LEU A 43 0.28 37.01 38.31
N PRO A 44 -1.00 37.32 38.06
CA PRO A 44 -2.21 36.55 38.39
C PRO A 44 -3.11 36.28 37.15
N GLY A 45 -3.93 35.23 37.18
CA GLY A 45 -4.84 34.90 36.07
C GLY A 45 -5.53 33.55 36.27
N GLU A 46 -6.26 33.46 37.37
CA GLU A 46 -7.04 32.32 37.81
C GLU A 46 -8.33 32.23 36.99
N ASN A 47 -8.59 31.06 36.40
CA ASN A 47 -9.92 30.55 36.11
C ASN A 47 -9.82 29.03 36.24
N ASP A 48 -10.20 28.54 37.41
CA ASP A 48 -10.29 27.12 37.73
C ASP A 48 -11.56 26.48 37.15
N ASP A 49 -11.36 25.23 36.71
CA ASP A 49 -12.23 24.05 36.78
C ASP A 49 -13.64 24.01 36.16
N ILE A 50 -13.84 22.96 35.35
CA ILE A 50 -14.84 21.86 35.45
C ILE A 50 -14.63 21.01 34.18
N GLY A 51 -14.35 19.69 34.15
CA GLY A 51 -14.20 18.64 35.15
C GLY A 51 -14.32 17.29 34.43
N ALA A 52 -13.39 16.34 34.69
CA ALA A 52 -13.61 14.89 34.59
C ALA A 52 -12.39 14.09 35.11
N LYS A 53 -11.95 14.35 36.35
CA LYS A 53 -11.17 13.35 37.09
C LYS A 53 -12.16 12.34 37.65
N LEU A 54 -12.42 11.24 36.93
CA LEU A 54 -13.06 10.08 37.54
C LEU A 54 -12.16 9.59 38.68
N SER A 55 -12.65 9.76 39.91
CA SER A 55 -12.03 9.24 41.12
C SER A 55 -11.71 7.75 40.92
N ALA A 56 -10.46 7.35 41.21
CA ALA A 56 -9.96 5.98 41.07
C ALA A 56 -10.87 4.93 41.74
N LYS A 57 -11.71 5.35 42.71
CA LYS A 57 -12.74 4.50 43.32
C LYS A 57 -13.79 4.00 42.33
N TYR A 58 -14.17 4.79 41.33
CA TYR A 58 -15.16 4.40 40.32
C TYR A 58 -14.59 3.49 39.24
N VAL A 59 -13.30 3.64 38.90
CA VAL A 59 -12.60 2.72 37.98
C VAL A 59 -12.47 1.34 38.61
N ILE A 60 -12.13 1.27 39.90
CA ILE A 60 -12.02 -0.01 40.64
C ILE A 60 -13.38 -0.71 40.77
N ILE A 61 -14.46 0.05 41.00
CA ILE A 61 -15.82 -0.49 41.05
C ILE A 61 -16.25 -0.98 39.65
N GLY A 62 -15.91 -0.26 38.58
CA GLY A 62 -16.20 -0.65 37.20
C GLY A 62 -15.52 -1.94 36.77
N VAL A 63 -14.22 -2.10 37.07
CA VAL A 63 -13.46 -3.31 36.74
C VAL A 63 -13.91 -4.52 37.57
N SER A 64 -14.36 -4.31 38.81
CA SER A 64 -14.90 -5.39 39.65
C SER A 64 -16.27 -5.90 39.17
N LEU A 65 -17.11 -5.00 38.63
CA LEU A 65 -18.41 -5.37 38.06
C LEU A 65 -18.29 -6.13 36.74
N SER A 66 -17.33 -5.76 35.88
CA SER A 66 -17.08 -6.47 34.62
C SER A 66 -16.48 -7.86 34.87
N ALA A 67 -15.59 -8.02 35.84
CA ALA A 67 -15.08 -9.34 36.23
C ALA A 67 -16.17 -10.28 36.79
N LEU A 68 -17.11 -9.74 37.58
CA LEU A 68 -18.26 -10.52 38.08
C LEU A 68 -19.26 -10.90 36.98
N LEU A 69 -19.46 -10.04 35.98
CA LEU A 69 -20.27 -10.35 34.79
C LEU A 69 -19.66 -11.47 33.96
N ILE A 70 -18.35 -11.45 33.73
CA ILE A 70 -17.63 -12.49 32.99
C ILE A 70 -17.71 -13.83 33.74
N LEU A 71 -17.51 -13.83 35.06
CA LEU A 71 -17.67 -15.04 35.88
C LEU A 71 -19.11 -15.57 35.90
N GLY A 72 -20.11 -14.69 35.87
CA GLY A 72 -21.52 -15.06 35.75
C GLY A 72 -21.84 -15.75 34.42
N VAL A 73 -21.33 -15.23 33.31
CA VAL A 73 -21.50 -15.82 31.96
C VAL A 73 -20.87 -17.20 31.88
N VAL A 74 -19.65 -17.36 32.41
CA VAL A 74 -18.95 -18.66 32.44
C VAL A 74 -19.69 -19.68 33.32
N PHE A 75 -20.28 -19.24 34.43
CA PHE A 75 -21.06 -20.13 35.32
C PHE A 75 -22.39 -20.56 34.67
N PHE A 76 -23.09 -19.67 33.97
CA PHE A 76 -24.34 -20.01 33.26
C PHE A 76 -24.09 -20.88 32.02
N ALA A 77 -23.02 -20.64 31.27
CA ALA A 77 -22.62 -21.50 30.15
C ALA A 77 -22.33 -22.94 30.60
N LYS A 78 -21.84 -23.12 31.84
CA LYS A 78 -21.54 -24.43 32.42
C LYS A 78 -22.77 -25.18 32.96
N GLN A 79 -23.88 -24.49 33.26
CA GLN A 79 -25.16 -25.13 33.66
C GLN A 79 -26.05 -25.54 32.46
N GLY A 80 -25.82 -24.96 31.27
CA GLY A 80 -26.62 -25.26 30.07
C GLY A 80 -26.33 -26.60 29.39
N GLN A 81 -25.30 -27.35 29.83
CA GLN A 81 -24.91 -28.63 29.21
C GLN A 81 -25.35 -29.90 29.95
N THR A 82 -26.19 -29.79 31.00
CA THR A 82 -26.70 -30.96 31.73
C THR A 82 -28.22 -30.96 31.80
N SER A 83 -28.89 -31.37 30.72
CA SER A 83 -30.29 -31.86 30.73
C SER A 83 -30.79 -32.12 29.31
N LEU A 84 -30.77 -33.39 28.86
CA LEU A 84 -31.85 -34.11 28.14
C LEU A 84 -31.28 -35.30 27.34
N THR A 85 -31.19 -36.45 27.98
CA THR A 85 -31.35 -37.78 27.36
C THR A 85 -32.59 -38.37 28.03
N LYS A 86 -33.64 -38.84 27.34
CA LYS A 86 -33.78 -40.20 26.74
C LYS A 86 -35.21 -40.36 26.09
N PRO A 87 -35.60 -41.49 25.45
CA PRO A 87 -35.66 -41.67 23.98
C PRO A 87 -37.04 -42.08 23.41
N THR A 88 -37.22 -42.13 22.08
CA THR A 88 -38.03 -43.18 21.42
C THR A 88 -37.79 -43.28 19.90
N ALA A 89 -37.30 -44.46 19.50
CA ALA A 89 -37.54 -45.29 18.30
C ALA A 89 -37.52 -44.70 16.86
N GLY A 90 -36.65 -45.28 16.02
CA GLY A 90 -36.98 -45.60 14.62
C GLY A 90 -35.86 -45.52 13.57
N THR A 91 -35.21 -46.67 13.30
CA THR A 91 -34.57 -47.09 12.02
C THR A 91 -33.46 -46.20 11.39
N ALA A 92 -32.17 -46.51 11.53
CA ALA A 92 -31.35 -47.63 11.00
C ALA A 92 -30.71 -47.37 9.62
N LYS A 93 -29.38 -47.21 9.64
CA LYS A 93 -28.31 -47.88 8.85
C LYS A 93 -27.08 -46.95 8.82
N ASP A 94 -26.07 -47.23 9.62
CA ASP A 94 -24.87 -48.07 9.31
C ASP A 94 -23.98 -47.35 8.27
N THR A 95 -22.68 -47.07 8.50
CA THR A 95 -21.67 -47.84 9.22
C THR A 95 -20.52 -46.95 9.69
N ALA A 96 -19.93 -47.34 10.83
CA ALA A 96 -18.85 -46.71 11.56
C ALA A 96 -17.46 -46.82 10.90
N VAL A 97 -16.63 -45.84 11.26
CA VAL A 97 -15.16 -45.92 11.30
C VAL A 97 -14.77 -46.27 12.74
N MET A 98 -13.91 -47.27 12.95
CA MET A 98 -13.15 -47.41 14.19
C MET A 98 -11.68 -47.67 13.89
N ALA A 99 -10.87 -47.03 14.73
CA ALA A 99 -9.43 -47.01 14.82
C ALA A 99 -8.80 -48.36 15.21
N VAL A 100 -7.47 -48.48 15.08
CA VAL A 100 -6.49 -48.44 16.19
C VAL A 100 -5.09 -48.82 15.66
N GLU A 101 -4.11 -48.19 16.29
CA GLU A 101 -2.63 -48.16 16.22
C GLU A 101 -1.85 -49.47 15.99
N HIS A 102 -0.63 -49.36 15.45
CA HIS A 102 0.59 -49.82 16.14
C HIS A 102 1.93 -49.26 15.56
N SER A 103 2.97 -49.44 16.38
CA SER A 103 4.26 -48.75 16.60
C SER A 103 5.46 -49.04 15.67
N ASP A 104 6.44 -48.11 15.73
CA ASP A 104 7.91 -48.16 15.60
C ASP A 104 8.63 -49.32 14.86
N THR A 105 9.57 -49.00 13.96
CA THR A 105 11.06 -49.10 14.08
C THR A 105 11.75 -49.10 12.69
N SER A 106 12.98 -48.57 12.66
CA SER A 106 13.93 -48.26 11.57
C SER A 106 14.61 -49.43 10.82
N VAL A 107 15.23 -49.11 9.65
CA VAL A 107 16.55 -49.55 9.08
C VAL A 107 16.55 -50.11 7.62
N THR A 108 17.21 -49.34 6.73
CA THR A 108 18.09 -49.60 5.54
C THR A 108 17.73 -50.46 4.31
N GLU A 109 18.05 -49.83 3.16
CA GLU A 109 18.79 -50.29 1.95
C GLU A 109 18.13 -51.13 0.82
N ASP A 110 18.12 -50.45 -0.34
CA ASP A 110 18.59 -50.86 -1.67
C ASP A 110 17.70 -51.72 -2.60
N SER A 111 17.31 -51.14 -3.74
CA SER A 111 17.67 -51.59 -5.10
C SER A 111 16.70 -51.08 -6.17
N ALA A 112 17.30 -50.73 -7.31
CA ALA A 112 16.71 -50.12 -8.49
C ALA A 112 15.75 -51.04 -9.27
N GLN A 113 14.71 -50.46 -9.91
CA GLN A 113 14.47 -50.66 -11.34
C GLN A 113 13.47 -49.68 -11.96
N SER A 114 13.79 -49.33 -13.21
CA SER A 114 13.15 -48.40 -14.12
C SER A 114 11.75 -48.81 -14.58
N ALA A 115 10.87 -47.82 -14.77
CA ALA A 115 9.90 -47.83 -15.87
C ALA A 115 9.54 -46.39 -16.25
N SER A 116 9.70 -46.09 -17.53
CA SER A 116 9.43 -44.79 -18.15
C SER A 116 7.93 -44.56 -18.33
N GLU A 117 7.45 -43.34 -18.07
CA GLU A 117 6.31 -42.80 -18.81
C GLU A 117 6.39 -41.27 -18.92
N LYS A 118 5.99 -40.77 -20.08
CA LYS A 118 6.36 -39.49 -20.69
C LYS A 118 5.67 -38.28 -20.02
N GLN A 119 6.46 -37.23 -19.81
CA GLN A 119 6.02 -35.87 -19.46
C GLN A 119 6.08 -34.98 -20.72
N PRO A 120 5.13 -34.06 -20.95
CA PRO A 120 5.23 -33.11 -22.06
C PRO A 120 6.19 -31.96 -21.74
N ASP A 121 7.01 -31.61 -22.73
CA ASP A 121 7.99 -30.53 -22.75
C ASP A 121 7.35 -29.16 -22.45
N PHE A 122 7.82 -28.48 -21.41
CA PHE A 122 7.80 -27.02 -21.32
C PHE A 122 9.24 -26.54 -21.51
N ALA A 123 9.46 -25.83 -22.62
CA ALA A 123 10.76 -25.37 -23.07
C ALA A 123 11.40 -24.41 -22.05
N VAL A 124 12.54 -24.81 -21.50
CA VAL A 124 13.47 -23.96 -20.76
C VAL A 124 14.28 -23.15 -21.78
N ASN A 125 13.96 -21.86 -21.91
CA ASN A 125 14.80 -20.90 -22.65
C ASN A 125 14.61 -19.51 -22.03
N GLY A 126 15.53 -19.06 -21.17
CA GLY A 126 15.31 -17.79 -20.47
C GLY A 126 16.49 -17.23 -19.70
N SER A 127 17.68 -17.18 -20.29
CA SER A 127 18.74 -16.29 -19.77
C SER A 127 19.60 -15.74 -20.91
N ALA A 128 20.07 -16.61 -21.82
CA ALA A 128 20.82 -16.18 -22.99
C ALA A 128 19.98 -15.44 -24.06
N SER A 129 18.69 -15.78 -24.21
CA SER A 129 17.77 -15.07 -25.13
C SER A 129 17.33 -13.70 -24.59
N ARG A 130 17.34 -13.50 -23.26
CA ARG A 130 17.00 -12.21 -22.64
C ARG A 130 18.07 -11.16 -22.97
N MET A 131 19.35 -11.52 -22.84
CA MET A 131 20.47 -10.62 -23.16
C MET A 131 20.54 -10.18 -24.63
N LYS A 132 20.23 -11.07 -25.59
CA LYS A 132 20.29 -10.73 -27.02
C LYS A 132 19.14 -9.82 -27.49
N ASN A 133 17.98 -9.88 -26.82
CA ASN A 133 16.87 -8.98 -27.12
C ASN A 133 17.11 -7.58 -26.53
N ILE A 134 17.82 -7.49 -25.41
CA ILE A 134 18.15 -6.23 -24.73
C ILE A 134 19.07 -5.34 -25.58
N GLU A 135 20.17 -5.87 -26.15
CA GLU A 135 21.06 -5.08 -27.02
C GLU A 135 20.38 -4.58 -28.30
N ARG A 136 19.40 -5.35 -28.80
CA ARG A 136 18.61 -4.98 -29.99
C ARG A 136 17.60 -3.87 -29.68
N LEU A 137 16.90 -3.95 -28.56
CA LEU A 137 15.93 -2.93 -28.13
C LEU A 137 16.61 -1.59 -27.79
N TYR A 138 17.83 -1.62 -27.25
CA TYR A 138 18.66 -0.40 -27.05
C TYR A 138 19.16 0.22 -28.35
N ALA A 139 19.31 -0.57 -29.43
CA ALA A 139 19.73 -0.06 -30.73
C ALA A 139 18.58 0.54 -31.54
N GLU A 140 17.35 0.06 -31.32
CA GLU A 140 16.15 0.43 -32.10
C GLU A 140 15.40 1.67 -31.53
N ASN A 141 15.51 1.98 -30.22
CA ASN A 141 14.82 3.11 -29.60
C ASN A 141 15.75 4.27 -29.18
N LYS A 142 16.16 5.09 -30.15
CA LYS A 142 16.92 6.34 -29.92
C LYS A 142 16.01 7.57 -29.90
N LEU A 143 15.04 7.61 -29.00
CA LEU A 143 14.25 8.82 -28.77
C LEU A 143 14.34 9.22 -27.31
N THR A 144 14.91 10.40 -27.08
CA THR A 144 14.95 11.09 -25.79
C THR A 144 13.86 12.16 -25.77
N ALA A 145 13.39 12.56 -24.59
CA ALA A 145 12.41 13.64 -24.46
C ALA A 145 12.91 14.98 -25.07
N SER A 146 14.22 15.17 -25.19
CA SER A 146 14.86 16.31 -25.87
C SER A 146 14.81 16.26 -27.40
N ASP A 147 14.47 15.12 -28.02
CA ASP A 147 14.26 15.03 -29.47
C ASP A 147 12.88 15.57 -29.90
N LEU A 148 12.08 16.06 -28.94
CA LEU A 148 10.72 16.58 -29.13
C LEU A 148 10.63 18.12 -29.01
N ASP A 149 11.75 18.84 -28.96
CA ASP A 149 11.78 20.31 -28.96
C ASP A 149 11.61 20.89 -30.38
N PHE A 150 10.38 20.88 -30.88
CA PHE A 150 9.98 21.52 -32.14
C PHE A 150 9.36 22.92 -31.89
N TRP A 151 10.05 23.82 -31.17
CA TRP A 151 9.48 25.14 -30.83
C TRP A 151 10.29 26.37 -31.25
N ASP A 152 11.29 26.23 -32.12
CA ASP A 152 12.08 27.36 -32.64
C ASP A 152 11.78 27.78 -34.10
N MET A 153 10.62 27.40 -34.66
CA MET A 153 10.32 27.67 -36.09
C MET A 153 9.03 28.48 -36.37
N TYR A 154 8.74 29.52 -35.57
CA TYR A 154 7.80 30.56 -36.01
C TYR A 154 8.43 31.97 -35.93
N PRO A 155 8.45 32.73 -37.05
CA PRO A 155 8.97 34.09 -37.04
C PRO A 155 8.06 35.02 -36.24
N LYS A 156 8.67 35.83 -35.36
CA LYS A 156 8.03 36.95 -34.67
C LYS A 156 7.56 37.97 -35.71
N ASN A 157 6.26 38.11 -35.91
CA ASN A 157 5.69 39.24 -36.64
C ASN A 157 4.83 40.07 -35.68
N GLU A 158 5.32 41.27 -35.37
CA GLU A 158 4.55 42.37 -34.77
C GLU A 158 3.47 42.84 -35.76
N PRO A 159 2.28 43.27 -35.30
CA PRO A 159 1.32 43.92 -36.18
C PRO A 159 1.49 45.45 -36.16
N GLU A 160 1.83 46.02 -37.33
CA GLU A 160 1.63 47.44 -37.62
C GLU A 160 0.14 47.75 -37.88
N PHE A 161 -0.29 48.89 -37.34
CA PHE A 161 -1.60 49.52 -37.42
C PHE A 161 -1.89 50.12 -38.80
N VAL A 162 -3.09 49.96 -39.38
CA VAL A 162 -3.78 51.05 -40.15
C VAL A 162 -5.31 50.94 -40.04
N SER A 163 -5.91 52.12 -39.84
CA SER A 163 -7.32 52.50 -39.68
C SER A 163 -8.22 52.42 -40.92
N GLY A 164 -9.54 52.34 -40.73
CA GLY A 164 -10.55 52.72 -41.73
C GLY A 164 -11.99 52.45 -41.29
N SER A 165 -12.89 53.40 -41.51
CA SER A 165 -14.16 53.65 -40.81
C SER A 165 -15.47 53.21 -41.50
N LYS A 166 -16.53 53.06 -40.66
CA LYS A 166 -17.96 53.48 -40.77
C LYS A 166 -19.04 52.61 -41.46
N GLU A 167 -20.13 52.41 -40.66
CA GLU A 167 -21.60 52.51 -40.93
C GLU A 167 -22.23 51.64 -42.07
N GLU A 168 -23.47 51.14 -42.05
CA GLU A 168 -24.58 50.89 -41.10
C GLU A 168 -25.70 50.15 -41.91
N THR A 169 -26.67 49.52 -41.24
CA THR A 169 -28.09 49.20 -41.66
C THR A 169 -28.54 47.92 -42.42
N SER A 170 -29.50 47.25 -41.74
CA SER A 170 -30.85 46.76 -42.13
C SER A 170 -31.13 45.42 -42.87
N GLU A 171 -31.88 44.57 -42.14
CA GLU A 171 -33.17 43.88 -42.45
C GLU A 171 -33.33 42.78 -43.52
N ALA A 172 -33.73 41.60 -42.99
CA ALA A 172 -34.90 40.76 -43.31
C ALA A 172 -35.02 39.89 -44.59
N GLU A 173 -35.24 38.60 -44.31
CA GLU A 173 -36.22 37.66 -44.89
C GLU A 173 -36.03 37.02 -46.30
N ASP A 174 -35.82 35.69 -46.24
CA ASP A 174 -36.71 34.63 -46.77
C ASP A 174 -36.21 33.68 -47.89
N SER A 175 -36.45 32.41 -47.58
CA SER A 175 -36.72 31.19 -48.36
C SER A 175 -35.86 30.69 -49.54
N LYS A 176 -35.55 29.38 -49.38
CA LYS A 176 -35.54 28.28 -50.38
C LYS A 176 -34.31 28.10 -51.30
N ASN A 177 -33.47 27.17 -50.84
CA ASN A 177 -33.17 25.85 -51.42
C ASN A 177 -32.75 25.73 -52.91
N SER A 178 -31.61 25.03 -53.05
CA SER A 178 -31.26 24.04 -54.09
C SER A 178 -30.41 24.51 -55.28
N GLN A 179 -29.16 24.00 -55.26
CA GLN A 179 -28.27 23.72 -56.40
C GLN A 179 -27.74 24.99 -57.11
N THR A 180 -26.45 25.20 -57.33
CA THR A 180 -25.30 24.31 -57.59
C THR A 180 -24.12 25.26 -57.69
N GLU A 181 -23.04 25.05 -56.95
CA GLU A 181 -21.71 25.54 -57.35
C GLU A 181 -20.67 24.62 -56.71
N ASN A 182 -20.29 23.62 -57.50
CA ASN A 182 -19.05 22.88 -57.33
C ASN A 182 -17.86 23.83 -57.57
N ASP A 183 -16.73 23.43 -56.99
CA ASP A 183 -15.38 23.83 -57.34
C ASP A 183 -14.85 25.15 -56.72
N LYS A 184 -14.57 25.11 -55.41
CA LYS A 184 -13.26 25.50 -54.86
C LYS A 184 -13.22 25.28 -53.36
N TYR A 185 -12.05 24.86 -52.87
CA TYR A 185 -11.71 24.49 -51.49
C TYR A 185 -11.93 23.02 -51.12
N SER A 186 -11.14 22.14 -51.75
CA SER A 186 -10.58 20.99 -51.03
C SER A 186 -9.11 20.85 -51.39
N GLN A 187 -8.28 21.65 -50.74
CA GLN A 187 -6.88 21.31 -50.57
C GLN A 187 -6.56 21.64 -49.12
N TYR A 188 -7.11 20.81 -48.23
CA TYR A 188 -6.53 20.65 -46.91
C TYR A 188 -5.37 19.70 -47.12
N ASP A 189 -4.17 20.20 -46.83
CA ASP A 189 -2.97 19.40 -46.79
C ASP A 189 -3.23 18.16 -45.92
N GLU A 190 -2.99 16.99 -46.50
CA GLU A 190 -2.88 15.74 -45.75
C GLU A 190 -1.65 15.89 -44.84
N GLU A 191 -1.81 16.53 -43.67
CA GLU A 191 -0.92 16.28 -42.55
C GLU A 191 -0.95 14.77 -42.33
N GLN A 192 0.17 14.11 -42.61
CA GLN A 192 0.36 12.70 -42.27
C GLN A 192 0.18 12.60 -40.74
N GLN A 193 -1.02 12.26 -40.30
CA GLN A 193 -1.27 11.94 -38.90
C GLN A 193 -0.41 10.73 -38.57
N GLU A 194 0.68 10.97 -37.83
CA GLU A 194 1.49 9.91 -37.27
C GLU A 194 0.57 8.98 -36.45
N LEU A 195 0.78 7.68 -36.59
CA LEU A 195 0.02 6.70 -35.84
C LEU A 195 0.23 6.94 -34.34
N PRO A 196 -0.78 6.71 -33.47
CA PRO A 196 -0.67 6.94 -32.02
C PRO A 196 0.54 6.26 -31.36
N GLU A 197 1.03 5.18 -31.96
CA GLU A 197 2.25 4.47 -31.55
C GLU A 197 3.55 5.29 -31.67
N ASN A 198 3.59 6.26 -32.59
CA ASN A 198 4.81 7.00 -32.95
C ASN A 198 4.70 8.51 -32.71
N ASP A 199 3.52 9.02 -32.33
CA ASP A 199 3.27 10.46 -32.27
C ASP A 199 3.78 11.17 -31.00
N GLY A 200 4.28 10.40 -30.03
CA GLY A 200 4.76 10.90 -28.72
C GLY A 200 3.70 11.58 -27.85
N LYS A 201 2.44 11.57 -28.27
CA LYS A 201 1.28 12.19 -27.61
C LYS A 201 0.39 11.16 -26.95
N HIS A 202 0.45 9.89 -27.37
CA HIS A 202 -0.32 8.81 -26.77
C HIS A 202 0.57 7.84 -25.99
N THR A 203 -0.05 7.15 -25.04
CA THR A 203 0.53 6.02 -24.31
C THR A 203 -0.41 4.83 -24.45
N LEU A 204 0.16 3.63 -24.62
CA LEU A 204 -0.62 2.39 -24.67
C LEU A 204 -1.04 1.97 -23.26
N ILE A 205 -2.31 1.64 -23.09
CA ILE A 205 -2.85 1.02 -21.88
C ILE A 205 -3.29 -0.39 -22.23
N THR A 206 -2.75 -1.38 -21.52
CA THR A 206 -3.19 -2.77 -21.59
C THR A 206 -4.08 -3.05 -20.38
N TYR A 207 -5.33 -3.43 -20.64
CA TYR A 207 -6.31 -3.77 -19.62
C TYR A 207 -6.13 -5.20 -19.12
N ALA A 208 -6.66 -5.50 -17.93
CA ALA A 208 -6.66 -6.86 -17.37
C ALA A 208 -7.26 -7.96 -18.27
N ASN A 209 -8.16 -7.61 -19.20
CA ASN A 209 -8.74 -8.53 -20.18
C ASN A 209 -7.87 -8.74 -21.44
N GLY A 210 -6.68 -8.12 -21.50
CA GLY A 210 -5.77 -8.14 -22.65
C GLY A 210 -6.12 -7.17 -23.78
N SER A 211 -7.19 -6.38 -23.64
CA SER A 211 -7.49 -5.33 -24.60
C SER A 211 -6.55 -4.14 -24.44
N GLU A 212 -6.34 -3.41 -25.53
CA GLU A 212 -5.39 -2.29 -25.59
C GLU A 212 -6.10 -1.01 -26.04
N GLU A 213 -5.68 0.13 -25.49
CA GLU A 213 -6.16 1.46 -25.86
C GLU A 213 -5.01 2.45 -25.86
N TRP A 214 -4.85 3.20 -26.96
CA TRP A 214 -3.97 4.37 -27.00
C TRP A 214 -4.70 5.55 -26.36
N VAL A 215 -4.11 6.09 -25.28
CA VAL A 215 -4.69 7.20 -24.51
C VAL A 215 -3.80 8.42 -24.63
N LEU A 216 -4.42 9.58 -24.86
CA LEU A 216 -3.70 10.85 -24.93
C LEU A 216 -3.02 11.16 -23.58
N ILE A 217 -1.73 11.48 -23.65
CA ILE A 217 -0.94 11.96 -22.52
C ILE A 217 -1.42 13.38 -22.18
N ASN A 218 -1.85 13.57 -20.94
CA ASN A 218 -2.33 14.85 -20.44
C ASN A 218 -1.14 15.82 -20.30
N PRO A 219 -1.12 16.94 -21.05
CA PRO A 219 0.01 17.88 -21.01
C PRO A 219 0.10 18.69 -19.71
N TYR A 220 -0.93 18.66 -18.85
CA TYR A 220 -0.95 19.37 -17.57
C TYR A 220 -0.39 18.56 -16.40
N LEU A 221 -0.06 17.29 -16.63
CA LEU A 221 0.60 16.45 -15.64
C LEU A 221 2.11 16.49 -15.87
N GLU A 222 2.87 16.53 -14.77
CA GLU A 222 4.33 16.48 -14.83
C GLU A 222 4.78 15.16 -15.48
N LYS A 223 5.47 15.27 -16.61
CA LYS A 223 6.06 14.12 -17.29
C LYS A 223 7.30 13.67 -16.54
N ASN A 224 7.59 12.37 -16.56
CA ASN A 224 8.86 11.91 -16.01
C ASN A 224 10.02 12.41 -16.88
N THR A 225 11.17 12.67 -16.25
CA THR A 225 12.39 13.12 -16.93
C THR A 225 13.49 12.06 -16.87
N TYR A 226 13.12 10.78 -16.71
CA TYR A 226 14.09 9.71 -16.59
C TYR A 226 14.72 9.41 -17.95
N ASP A 227 16.05 9.28 -17.96
CA ASP A 227 16.76 8.68 -19.08
C ASP A 227 16.89 7.19 -18.79
N PHE A 228 15.96 6.40 -19.29
CA PHE A 228 15.89 4.96 -19.01
C PHE A 228 17.10 4.17 -19.53
N THR A 229 17.96 4.75 -20.38
CA THR A 229 19.26 4.12 -20.74
C THR A 229 20.20 3.99 -19.52
N ASN A 230 19.91 4.72 -18.45
CA ASN A 230 20.62 4.64 -17.18
C ASN A 230 20.10 3.54 -16.24
N LEU A 231 18.98 2.88 -16.57
CA LEU A 231 18.53 1.68 -15.86
C LEU A 231 19.45 0.51 -16.19
N LYS A 232 19.94 -0.18 -15.16
CA LYS A 232 20.83 -1.33 -15.32
C LYS A 232 20.45 -2.42 -14.34
N MET A 233 20.25 -3.62 -14.87
CA MET A 233 20.14 -4.83 -14.06
C MET A 233 21.55 -5.33 -13.70
N LYS A 234 21.87 -5.42 -12.41
CA LYS A 234 23.12 -6.02 -11.91
C LYS A 234 22.80 -7.08 -10.88
N SER A 235 23.25 -8.32 -11.13
CA SER A 235 22.98 -9.45 -10.24
C SER A 235 21.49 -9.56 -9.89
N ASP A 236 20.65 -9.45 -10.93
CA ASP A 236 19.19 -9.50 -10.85
C ASP A 236 18.53 -8.41 -10.00
N LYS A 237 19.24 -7.29 -9.77
CA LYS A 237 18.75 -6.10 -9.07
C LYS A 237 18.80 -4.89 -9.97
N MET A 238 17.69 -4.16 -10.05
CA MET A 238 17.60 -2.94 -10.83
C MET A 238 18.30 -1.80 -10.09
N ALA A 239 19.01 -0.94 -10.83
CA ALA A 239 19.54 0.31 -10.32
C ALA A 239 19.60 1.37 -11.43
N TYR A 240 19.38 2.63 -11.05
CA TYR A 240 19.45 3.79 -11.93
C TYR A 240 20.76 4.57 -11.67
N TYR A 241 21.50 4.87 -12.73
CA TYR A 241 22.83 5.47 -12.65
C TYR A 241 22.89 6.90 -13.17
N GLN A 242 23.58 7.78 -12.46
CA GLN A 242 23.97 9.09 -13.00
C GLN A 242 25.46 9.30 -12.76
N GLU A 243 26.16 9.78 -13.79
CA GLU A 243 27.61 10.04 -13.72
C GLU A 243 28.43 8.85 -13.18
N GLY A 244 27.99 7.63 -13.50
CA GLY A 244 28.65 6.39 -13.07
C GLY A 244 28.34 5.93 -11.63
N LYS A 245 27.50 6.65 -10.88
CA LYS A 245 27.06 6.27 -9.52
C LYS A 245 25.61 5.81 -9.54
N SER A 246 25.28 4.82 -8.70
CA SER A 246 23.88 4.50 -8.44
C SER A 246 23.25 5.65 -7.67
N VAL A 247 22.12 6.16 -8.14
CA VAL A 247 21.34 7.22 -7.48
C VAL A 247 19.92 6.78 -7.16
N SER A 248 19.61 5.50 -7.41
CA SER A 248 18.41 4.85 -6.89
C SER A 248 18.72 3.98 -5.68
N TYR A 249 17.68 3.72 -4.91
CA TYR A 249 17.68 2.87 -3.72
C TYR A 249 16.88 1.61 -4.02
N LEU A 250 17.40 0.44 -3.69
CA LEU A 250 16.73 -0.83 -3.91
C LEU A 250 15.82 -1.15 -2.73
N GLY A 251 14.58 -1.53 -3.00
CA GLY A 251 13.61 -1.86 -1.96
C GLY A 251 12.91 -3.18 -2.21
N ALA A 252 12.26 -3.68 -1.17
CA ALA A 252 11.32 -4.80 -1.25
C ALA A 252 10.00 -4.43 -0.58
N ASP A 253 8.89 -5.01 -1.02
CA ASP A 253 7.63 -4.88 -0.30
C ASP A 253 7.13 -6.24 0.21
N VAL A 254 6.61 -6.23 1.44
CA VAL A 254 6.33 -7.46 2.19
C VAL A 254 5.03 -7.38 2.99
N SER A 255 4.40 -8.53 3.14
CA SER A 255 3.16 -8.73 3.88
C SER A 255 3.14 -10.10 4.55
N LYS A 256 2.01 -10.49 5.15
CA LYS A 256 1.83 -11.87 5.64
C LYS A 256 1.98 -12.96 4.57
N TYR A 257 1.88 -12.61 3.28
CA TYR A 257 1.99 -13.59 2.19
C TYR A 257 3.44 -14.00 1.89
N ASN A 258 4.43 -13.26 2.40
CA ASN A 258 5.85 -13.59 2.25
C ASN A 258 6.36 -14.53 3.37
N GLU A 259 5.45 -15.08 4.19
CA GLU A 259 5.72 -16.04 5.27
C GLU A 259 6.79 -15.59 6.30
N GLU A 260 8.01 -16.10 6.20
CA GLU A 260 9.17 -15.73 7.02
C GLU A 260 10.20 -14.98 6.17
N VAL A 261 10.50 -13.75 6.58
CA VAL A 261 11.49 -12.89 5.93
C VAL A 261 12.63 -12.63 6.91
N ASP A 262 13.86 -12.90 6.48
CA ASP A 262 15.09 -12.54 7.17
C ASP A 262 15.58 -11.17 6.65
N PHE A 263 15.21 -10.13 7.39
CA PHE A 263 15.54 -8.75 7.07
C PHE A 263 17.04 -8.44 7.18
N ALA A 264 17.81 -9.16 8.00
CA ALA A 264 19.25 -8.99 8.07
C ALA A 264 19.90 -9.49 6.77
N SER A 265 19.48 -10.66 6.30
CA SER A 265 19.88 -11.18 4.98
C SER A 265 19.46 -10.26 3.83
N LEU A 266 18.27 -9.66 3.88
CA LEU A 266 17.84 -8.66 2.89
C LEU A 266 18.77 -7.44 2.88
N LYS A 267 19.10 -6.90 4.06
CA LYS A 267 20.04 -5.76 4.18
C LYS A 267 21.42 -6.11 3.63
N GLU A 268 21.96 -7.28 3.97
CA GLU A 268 23.24 -7.77 3.44
C GLU A 268 23.20 -8.00 1.92
N ALA A 269 22.04 -8.36 1.39
CA ALA A 269 21.81 -8.45 -0.04
C ALA A 269 21.69 -7.08 -0.73
N GLY A 270 21.78 -5.96 0.00
CA GLY A 270 21.75 -4.61 -0.57
C GLY A 270 20.34 -4.06 -0.77
N ILE A 271 19.34 -4.57 -0.05
CA ILE A 271 18.06 -3.89 0.10
C ILE A 271 18.27 -2.68 1.03
N ASP A 272 17.88 -1.50 0.58
CA ASP A 272 18.01 -0.24 1.31
C ASP A 272 16.78 0.01 2.19
N PHE A 273 15.59 -0.22 1.65
CA PHE A 273 14.31 0.03 2.32
C PHE A 273 13.30 -1.11 2.14
N VAL A 274 12.27 -1.13 2.99
CA VAL A 274 11.12 -2.02 2.85
C VAL A 274 9.79 -1.27 2.97
N MET A 275 8.82 -1.62 2.12
CA MET A 275 7.43 -1.20 2.23
C MET A 275 6.61 -2.33 2.86
N ILE A 276 6.20 -2.17 4.12
CA ILE A 276 5.53 -3.25 4.88
C ILE A 276 4.02 -3.03 4.87
N ARG A 277 3.24 -4.06 4.53
CA ARG A 277 1.78 -3.97 4.64
C ARG A 277 1.37 -3.79 6.09
N LEU A 278 0.71 -2.68 6.38
CA LEU A 278 0.14 -2.45 7.71
C LEU A 278 -1.16 -3.20 7.90
N GLY A 279 -2.02 -3.14 6.89
CA GLY A 279 -3.34 -3.74 6.97
C GLY A 279 -4.09 -3.65 5.66
N ALA A 280 -5.34 -4.09 5.72
CA ALA A 280 -6.23 -4.11 4.58
C ALA A 280 -7.66 -3.84 5.01
N ARG A 281 -8.47 -3.29 4.12
CA ARG A 281 -9.93 -3.44 4.19
C ARG A 281 -10.34 -4.62 3.33
N GLY A 282 -11.13 -5.53 3.90
CA GLY A 282 -11.59 -6.73 3.20
C GLY A 282 -12.47 -6.38 1.99
N TYR A 283 -12.11 -6.90 0.82
CA TYR A 283 -12.81 -6.61 -0.44
C TYR A 283 -14.25 -7.14 -0.50
N GLY A 284 -14.63 -8.11 0.35
CA GLY A 284 -16.01 -8.58 0.51
C GLY A 284 -16.67 -8.10 1.81
N SER A 285 -15.93 -8.14 2.93
CA SER A 285 -16.47 -7.83 4.26
C SER A 285 -16.54 -6.34 4.59
N GLY A 286 -15.72 -5.51 3.93
CA GLY A 286 -15.53 -4.11 4.28
C GLY A 286 -14.86 -3.87 5.63
N GLN A 287 -14.41 -4.92 6.33
CA GLN A 287 -13.77 -4.81 7.64
C GLN A 287 -12.29 -4.46 7.50
N ILE A 288 -11.80 -3.55 8.35
CA ILE A 288 -10.37 -3.27 8.46
C ILE A 288 -9.72 -4.36 9.31
N VAL A 289 -8.60 -4.88 8.82
CA VAL A 289 -7.78 -5.88 9.50
C VAL A 289 -6.32 -5.45 9.49
N LEU A 290 -5.63 -5.64 10.62
CA LEU A 290 -4.18 -5.51 10.70
C LEU A 290 -3.54 -6.71 9.99
N ASP A 291 -2.43 -6.48 9.27
CA ASP A 291 -1.63 -7.58 8.74
C ASP A 291 -0.96 -8.34 9.90
N GLU A 292 -1.11 -9.65 9.91
CA GLU A 292 -0.67 -10.53 11.00
C GLU A 292 0.85 -10.49 11.23
N LYS A 293 1.63 -10.15 10.19
CA LYS A 293 3.09 -10.02 10.25
C LYS A 293 3.56 -8.58 10.45
N PHE A 294 2.67 -7.59 10.46
CA PHE A 294 3.04 -6.18 10.50
C PHE A 294 4.00 -5.84 11.64
N ALA A 295 3.62 -6.14 12.90
CA ALA A 295 4.42 -5.76 14.06
C ALA A 295 5.78 -6.47 14.10
N ASP A 296 5.81 -7.76 13.70
CA ASP A 296 7.04 -8.56 13.64
C ASP A 296 7.97 -8.07 12.52
N ASN A 297 7.43 -7.78 11.34
CA ASN A 297 8.18 -7.26 10.21
C ASN A 297 8.78 -5.88 10.51
N ILE A 298 8.02 -4.97 11.14
CA ILE A 298 8.54 -3.66 11.53
C ILE A 298 9.71 -3.79 12.52
N ALA A 299 9.56 -4.66 13.53
CA ALA A 299 10.61 -4.87 14.52
C ALA A 299 11.89 -5.42 13.88
N LYS A 300 11.77 -6.47 13.08
CA LYS A 300 12.91 -7.12 12.41
C LYS A 300 13.57 -6.23 11.37
N ALA A 301 12.79 -5.50 10.57
CA ALA A 301 13.32 -4.53 9.60
C ALA A 301 14.08 -3.40 10.31
N SER A 302 13.53 -2.90 11.43
CA SER A 302 14.19 -1.86 12.22
C SER A 302 15.48 -2.35 12.86
N GLU A 303 15.52 -3.60 13.36
CA GLU A 303 16.73 -4.20 13.92
C GLU A 303 17.82 -4.41 12.86
N ALA A 304 17.43 -4.78 11.64
CA ALA A 304 18.33 -4.91 10.49
C ALA A 304 18.85 -3.55 9.95
N GLY A 305 18.34 -2.42 10.44
CA GLY A 305 18.74 -1.10 9.96
C GLY A 305 18.25 -0.80 8.53
N LEU A 306 17.11 -1.35 8.16
CA LEU A 306 16.41 -1.00 6.92
C LEU A 306 15.58 0.26 7.13
N ASP A 307 15.47 1.07 6.08
CA ASP A 307 14.47 2.12 6.03
C ASP A 307 13.07 1.53 5.84
N ILE A 308 12.07 2.15 6.45
CA ILE A 308 10.73 1.55 6.59
C ILE A 308 9.67 2.52 6.12
N GLY A 309 8.92 2.07 5.12
CA GLY A 309 7.63 2.64 4.72
C GLY A 309 6.53 1.61 4.96
N VAL A 310 5.28 2.03 4.82
CA VAL A 310 4.14 1.12 4.95
C VAL A 310 3.12 1.34 3.86
N TYR A 311 2.29 0.33 3.61
CA TYR A 311 1.16 0.48 2.71
C TYR A 311 -0.12 -0.11 3.31
N PHE A 312 -1.26 0.37 2.82
CA PHE A 312 -2.57 -0.09 3.23
C PHE A 312 -3.40 -0.47 2.01
N PHE A 313 -3.83 -1.73 1.96
CA PHE A 313 -4.68 -2.24 0.89
C PHE A 313 -6.14 -1.80 1.13
N SER A 314 -6.56 -0.79 0.39
CA SER A 314 -7.86 -0.15 0.50
C SER A 314 -8.93 -0.86 -0.33
N GLN A 315 -10.09 -0.98 0.28
CA GLN A 315 -11.34 -1.36 -0.37
C GLN A 315 -12.46 -0.40 0.03
N ALA A 316 -12.08 0.84 0.36
CA ALA A 316 -12.98 1.91 0.74
C ALA A 316 -13.91 2.28 -0.42
N ILE A 317 -15.20 2.42 -0.13
CA ILE A 317 -16.21 2.87 -1.11
C ILE A 317 -16.73 4.29 -0.84
N THR A 318 -16.26 4.91 0.23
CA THR A 318 -16.58 6.30 0.60
C THR A 318 -15.34 7.00 1.18
N SER A 319 -15.35 8.33 1.18
CA SER A 319 -14.28 9.11 1.82
C SER A 319 -14.20 8.85 3.33
N ASP A 320 -15.33 8.60 4.00
CA ASP A 320 -15.34 8.28 5.42
C ASP A 320 -14.63 6.95 5.69
N GLU A 321 -14.85 5.93 4.85
CA GLU A 321 -14.10 4.67 4.94
C GLU A 321 -12.60 4.88 4.68
N ALA A 322 -12.22 5.76 3.76
CA ALA A 322 -10.81 6.09 3.49
C ALA A 322 -10.14 6.81 4.67
N ILE A 323 -10.87 7.71 5.33
CA ILE A 323 -10.44 8.41 6.54
C ILE A 323 -10.31 7.42 7.70
N GLU A 324 -11.22 6.45 7.81
CA GLU A 324 -11.13 5.36 8.80
C GLU A 324 -9.86 4.52 8.58
N GLU A 325 -9.56 4.13 7.34
CA GLU A 325 -8.34 3.40 6.97
C GLU A 325 -7.07 4.20 7.31
N ALA A 326 -7.04 5.48 6.95
CA ALA A 326 -5.90 6.35 7.26
C ALA A 326 -5.70 6.52 8.77
N ASN A 327 -6.78 6.73 9.54
CA ASN A 327 -6.70 6.81 11.00
C ASN A 327 -6.25 5.49 11.63
N PHE A 328 -6.65 4.35 11.08
CA PHE A 328 -6.19 3.05 11.53
C PHE A 328 -4.67 2.90 11.32
N VAL A 329 -4.16 3.30 10.17
CA VAL A 329 -2.71 3.36 9.89
C VAL A 329 -2.00 4.25 10.92
N ILE A 330 -2.46 5.49 11.08
CA ILE A 330 -1.84 6.49 11.99
C ILE A 330 -1.79 5.96 13.42
N GLN A 331 -2.89 5.39 13.94
CA GLN A 331 -2.94 4.87 15.30
C GLN A 331 -1.94 3.73 15.52
N ASN A 332 -1.82 2.79 14.58
CA ASN A 332 -0.87 1.69 14.70
C ASN A 332 0.58 2.18 14.66
N LEU A 333 0.90 3.14 13.78
CA LEU A 333 2.24 3.72 13.71
C LEU A 333 2.61 4.51 14.96
N GLN A 334 1.68 5.33 15.48
CA GLN A 334 1.90 6.07 16.73
C GLN A 334 2.09 5.12 17.93
N ASN A 335 1.32 4.03 17.99
CA ASN A 335 1.49 3.03 19.04
C ASN A 335 2.89 2.39 19.00
N LEU A 336 3.38 2.04 17.81
CA LEU A 336 4.72 1.49 17.64
C LEU A 336 5.83 2.49 17.99
N GLN A 337 5.68 3.76 17.59
CA GLN A 337 6.59 4.84 17.95
C GLN A 337 6.66 5.03 19.48
N ASN A 338 5.51 5.03 20.16
CA ASN A 338 5.44 5.25 21.60
C ASN A 338 6.02 4.10 22.42
N LEU A 339 5.89 2.86 21.95
CA LEU A 339 6.31 1.66 22.70
C LEU A 339 7.76 1.26 22.41
N ASN A 340 8.21 1.45 21.17
CA ASN A 340 9.48 0.87 20.70
C ASN A 340 10.39 1.89 19.99
N ASN A 341 9.96 3.15 19.85
CA ASN A 341 10.71 4.21 19.17
C ASN A 341 11.11 3.86 17.72
N TYR A 342 10.31 3.02 17.05
CA TYR A 342 10.50 2.71 15.63
C TYR A 342 10.22 3.94 14.77
N LYS A 343 11.08 4.20 13.78
CA LYS A 343 10.92 5.33 12.86
C LYS A 343 10.41 4.84 11.51
N ILE A 344 9.42 5.56 10.98
CA ILE A 344 8.93 5.37 9.61
C ILE A 344 9.62 6.44 8.77
N THR A 345 10.60 6.02 7.98
CA THR A 345 11.47 6.89 7.18
C THR A 345 11.04 6.95 5.71
N TYR A 346 10.24 5.99 5.26
CA TYR A 346 9.67 5.95 3.91
C TYR A 346 8.15 6.21 3.93
N PRO A 347 7.53 6.47 2.76
CA PRO A 347 6.14 6.92 2.68
C PRO A 347 5.10 5.91 3.19
N ILE A 348 3.88 6.42 3.37
CA ILE A 348 2.67 5.63 3.58
C ILE A 348 1.90 5.57 2.26
N ALA A 349 1.89 4.41 1.63
CA ALA A 349 1.24 4.20 0.34
C ALA A 349 -0.24 3.83 0.49
N PHE A 350 -1.09 4.51 -0.28
CA PHE A 350 -2.46 4.10 -0.54
C PHE A 350 -2.48 3.13 -1.71
N ASP A 351 -2.87 1.90 -1.43
CA ASP A 351 -2.94 0.82 -2.41
C ASP A 351 -4.41 0.46 -2.63
N MET A 352 -4.97 0.78 -3.80
CA MET A 352 -6.34 0.40 -4.16
C MET A 352 -6.32 -0.37 -5.47
N GLU A 353 -6.58 -1.66 -5.39
CA GLU A 353 -6.53 -2.55 -6.56
C GLU A 353 -7.77 -3.41 -6.70
N TYR A 354 -7.98 -3.89 -7.92
CA TYR A 354 -8.94 -4.95 -8.19
C TYR A 354 -8.42 -6.28 -7.66
N VAL A 355 -9.34 -7.12 -7.18
CA VAL A 355 -9.00 -8.48 -6.77
C VAL A 355 -9.07 -9.38 -7.98
N LYS A 356 -7.95 -10.02 -8.32
CA LYS A 356 -7.90 -10.95 -9.44
C LYS A 356 -8.86 -12.13 -9.18
N ASN A 357 -9.66 -12.48 -10.18
CA ASN A 357 -10.60 -13.61 -10.16
C ASN A 357 -11.73 -13.51 -9.12
N ASP A 358 -11.96 -12.34 -8.51
CA ASP A 358 -13.08 -12.12 -7.59
C ASP A 358 -13.66 -10.73 -7.78
N LYS A 359 -14.83 -10.47 -7.16
CA LYS A 359 -15.50 -9.18 -7.24
C LYS A 359 -15.14 -8.28 -6.06
N ALA A 360 -14.44 -7.20 -6.34
CA ALA A 360 -14.06 -6.20 -5.34
C ALA A 360 -15.16 -5.15 -5.12
N ARG A 361 -15.25 -4.62 -3.89
CA ARG A 361 -16.18 -3.51 -3.54
C ARG A 361 -15.98 -2.27 -4.39
N ILE A 362 -14.74 -2.01 -4.80
CA ILE A 362 -14.35 -0.81 -5.54
C ILE A 362 -14.77 -0.82 -7.02
N GLU A 363 -15.25 -1.94 -7.56
CA GLU A 363 -15.64 -2.06 -8.98
C GLU A 363 -16.82 -1.17 -9.37
N ALA A 364 -17.74 -0.92 -8.45
CA ALA A 364 -18.92 -0.09 -8.71
C ALA A 364 -18.61 1.42 -8.65
N LEU A 365 -17.40 1.80 -8.25
CA LEU A 365 -17.01 3.19 -8.10
C LEU A 365 -16.64 3.79 -9.46
N SER A 366 -17.17 4.99 -9.71
CA SER A 366 -16.69 5.84 -10.80
C SER A 366 -15.27 6.35 -10.54
N ARG A 367 -14.59 6.79 -11.61
CA ARG A 367 -13.27 7.43 -11.55
C ARG A 367 -13.23 8.60 -10.56
N ASP A 368 -14.25 9.44 -10.55
CA ASP A 368 -14.32 10.58 -9.62
C ASP A 368 -14.49 10.14 -8.16
N GLN A 369 -15.26 9.07 -7.90
CA GLN A 369 -15.39 8.51 -6.56
C GLN A 369 -14.06 7.93 -6.07
N LYS A 370 -13.38 7.11 -6.88
CA LYS A 370 -12.05 6.58 -6.55
C LYS A 370 -11.07 7.72 -6.25
N THR A 371 -11.04 8.75 -7.09
CA THR A 371 -10.19 9.93 -6.87
C THR A 371 -10.48 10.61 -5.53
N THR A 372 -11.76 10.80 -5.20
CA THR A 372 -12.17 11.48 -3.95
C THR A 372 -11.81 10.64 -2.72
N ILE A 373 -11.93 9.31 -2.82
CA ILE A 373 -11.55 8.34 -1.78
C ILE A 373 -10.04 8.34 -1.59
N THR A 374 -9.27 8.18 -2.66
CA THR A 374 -7.80 8.27 -2.67
C THR A 374 -7.33 9.57 -2.03
N LYS A 375 -7.88 10.71 -2.46
CA LYS A 375 -7.51 12.02 -1.89
C LYS A 375 -7.78 12.11 -0.39
N ALA A 376 -8.93 11.61 0.07
CA ALA A 376 -9.29 11.64 1.49
C ALA A 376 -8.32 10.86 2.37
N PHE A 377 -7.86 9.69 1.92
CA PHE A 377 -6.83 8.92 2.61
C PHE A 377 -5.50 9.71 2.66
N LEU A 378 -5.02 10.17 1.50
CA LEU A 378 -3.71 10.83 1.37
C LEU A 378 -3.65 12.15 2.16
N ASP A 379 -4.72 12.95 2.14
CA ASP A 379 -4.83 14.18 2.93
C ASP A 379 -4.79 13.88 4.43
N THR A 380 -5.48 12.83 4.88
CA THR A 380 -5.51 12.45 6.30
C THR A 380 -4.12 12.04 6.77
N ILE A 381 -3.42 11.22 6.00
CA ILE A 381 -2.03 10.85 6.24
C ILE A 381 -1.13 12.09 6.28
N LYS A 382 -1.21 12.97 5.26
CA LYS A 382 -0.41 14.20 5.19
C LYS A 382 -0.62 15.11 6.40
N ASN A 383 -1.88 15.32 6.79
CA ASN A 383 -2.25 16.19 7.91
C ASN A 383 -1.78 15.64 9.26
N SER A 384 -1.52 14.34 9.36
CA SER A 384 -0.94 13.71 10.55
C SER A 384 0.59 13.79 10.61
N GLY A 385 1.24 14.36 9.59
CA GLY A 385 2.69 14.59 9.54
C GLY A 385 3.50 13.50 8.84
N TYR A 386 2.86 12.46 8.30
CA TYR A 386 3.52 11.44 7.48
C TYR A 386 3.51 11.83 5.99
N LYS A 387 4.45 11.29 5.22
CA LYS A 387 4.50 11.45 3.76
C LYS A 387 3.54 10.44 3.09
N PRO A 388 2.44 10.89 2.45
CA PRO A 388 1.59 10.00 1.68
C PRO A 388 2.17 9.68 0.29
N MET A 389 1.77 8.55 -0.27
CA MET A 389 2.13 8.11 -1.62
C MET A 389 0.97 7.33 -2.25
N ILE A 390 0.83 7.38 -3.57
CA ILE A 390 -0.16 6.60 -4.32
C ILE A 390 0.55 5.38 -4.90
N TYR A 391 0.03 4.19 -4.63
CA TYR A 391 0.43 2.97 -5.34
C TYR A 391 -0.58 2.65 -6.44
N GLY A 392 -0.10 2.16 -7.59
CA GLY A 392 -0.99 1.63 -8.60
C GLY A 392 -0.31 1.23 -9.91
N THR A 393 -1.01 0.41 -10.67
CA THR A 393 -0.60 0.05 -12.04
C THR A 393 -0.78 1.23 -12.99
N LYS A 394 -0.10 1.18 -14.15
CA LYS A 394 -0.29 2.16 -15.23
C LYS A 394 -1.77 2.32 -15.61
N GLU A 395 -2.50 1.20 -15.77
CA GLU A 395 -3.93 1.20 -16.05
C GLU A 395 -4.71 1.94 -14.95
N TRP A 396 -4.45 1.60 -13.70
CA TRP A 396 -5.17 2.18 -12.57
C TRP A 396 -4.94 3.69 -12.46
N LEU A 397 -3.68 4.12 -12.49
CA LEU A 397 -3.29 5.52 -12.37
C LEU A 397 -3.88 6.38 -13.49
N ILE A 398 -3.94 5.88 -14.72
CA ILE A 398 -4.40 6.65 -15.88
C ILE A 398 -5.93 6.59 -16.05
N LYS A 399 -6.55 5.43 -15.84
CA LYS A 399 -7.97 5.20 -16.15
C LYS A 399 -8.89 5.27 -14.93
N GLN A 400 -8.40 4.93 -13.75
CA GLN A 400 -9.25 4.73 -12.57
C GLN A 400 -9.27 5.93 -11.61
N VAL A 401 -8.30 6.83 -11.72
CA VAL A 401 -8.27 8.09 -10.95
C VAL A 401 -7.99 9.31 -11.81
N ASP A 402 -8.30 10.47 -11.27
CA ASP A 402 -7.97 11.77 -11.83
C ASP A 402 -6.71 12.34 -11.19
N LEU A 403 -5.57 12.02 -11.80
CA LEU A 403 -4.26 12.49 -11.37
C LEU A 403 -4.14 14.01 -11.31
N THR A 404 -4.95 14.76 -12.08
CA THR A 404 -4.94 16.24 -12.03
C THR A 404 -5.38 16.79 -10.66
N LYS A 405 -6.14 16.00 -9.90
CA LYS A 405 -6.57 16.31 -8.53
C LYS A 405 -5.62 15.74 -7.46
N LEU A 406 -4.57 15.02 -7.89
CA LEU A 406 -3.65 14.26 -7.05
C LEU A 406 -2.16 14.64 -7.30
N THR A 407 -1.88 15.71 -8.03
CA THR A 407 -0.52 16.16 -8.39
C THR A 407 0.38 16.50 -7.20
N GLY A 408 -0.18 16.65 -6.00
CA GLY A 408 0.57 16.94 -4.77
C GLY A 408 1.08 15.72 -4.01
N TYR A 409 0.97 14.51 -4.58
CA TYR A 409 1.38 13.25 -3.95
C TYR A 409 2.31 12.46 -4.87
N ASP A 410 3.29 11.80 -4.25
CA ASP A 410 4.30 11.00 -4.95
C ASP A 410 3.67 9.67 -5.41
N ILE A 411 4.20 9.10 -6.49
CA ILE A 411 3.68 7.85 -7.08
C ILE A 411 4.68 6.71 -6.90
N TRP A 412 4.16 5.57 -6.44
CA TRP A 412 4.76 4.25 -6.53
C TRP A 412 4.09 3.48 -7.66
N LEU A 413 4.77 3.42 -8.80
CA LEU A 413 4.29 2.76 -10.00
C LEU A 413 4.48 1.25 -9.89
N SER A 414 3.44 0.46 -10.17
CA SER A 414 3.55 -0.98 -10.41
C SER A 414 3.50 -1.29 -11.90
N GLN A 415 4.64 -1.72 -12.46
CA GLN A 415 4.74 -2.09 -13.86
C GLN A 415 5.93 -3.03 -14.07
N GLN A 416 5.65 -4.32 -14.21
CA GLN A 416 6.68 -5.36 -14.30
C GLN A 416 7.23 -5.52 -15.73
N GLU A 417 7.96 -4.50 -16.18
CA GLU A 417 8.60 -4.44 -17.49
C GLU A 417 10.10 -4.19 -17.36
N ASP A 418 10.88 -4.49 -18.39
CA ASP A 418 12.32 -4.19 -18.38
C ASP A 418 12.57 -2.66 -18.35
N VAL A 419 11.69 -1.88 -18.98
CA VAL A 419 11.66 -0.42 -18.97
C VAL A 419 10.21 0.04 -18.84
N PRO A 420 9.86 0.91 -17.86
CA PRO A 420 8.52 1.40 -17.72
C PRO A 420 8.24 2.48 -18.76
N ASP A 421 7.02 2.48 -19.31
CA ASP A 421 6.57 3.46 -20.30
C ASP A 421 5.46 4.38 -19.74
N TYR A 422 5.32 4.42 -18.41
CA TYR A 422 4.42 5.35 -17.73
C TYR A 422 4.88 6.81 -17.96
N PRO A 423 4.04 7.68 -18.57
CA PRO A 423 4.51 8.97 -19.09
C PRO A 423 4.71 10.05 -18.02
N TYR A 424 4.09 9.90 -16.84
CA TYR A 424 4.12 10.91 -15.78
C TYR A 424 5.20 10.63 -14.75
N GLN A 425 5.59 11.65 -13.99
CA GLN A 425 6.59 11.53 -12.94
C GLN A 425 6.14 10.54 -11.85
N PHE A 426 7.03 9.64 -11.45
CA PHE A 426 6.88 8.68 -10.34
C PHE A 426 8.17 8.63 -9.54
N GLN A 427 8.11 8.30 -8.25
CA GLN A 427 9.27 8.33 -7.36
C GLN A 427 9.74 6.95 -6.96
N MET A 428 8.85 5.96 -6.99
CA MET A 428 9.16 4.57 -6.71
C MET A 428 8.56 3.70 -7.81
N TRP A 429 9.21 2.58 -8.12
CA TRP A 429 8.79 1.66 -9.16
C TRP A 429 8.97 0.21 -8.71
N GLN A 430 7.86 -0.54 -8.66
CA GLN A 430 7.84 -1.98 -8.49
C GLN A 430 8.07 -2.63 -9.86
N TYR A 431 9.32 -3.02 -10.11
CA TYR A 431 9.77 -3.49 -11.42
C TYR A 431 9.62 -5.01 -11.59
N THR A 432 9.42 -5.76 -10.50
CA THR A 432 9.19 -7.21 -10.56
C THR A 432 8.43 -7.70 -9.33
N LEU A 433 7.59 -8.71 -9.54
CA LEU A 433 6.90 -9.50 -8.50
C LEU A 433 7.59 -10.86 -8.26
N GLU A 434 8.65 -11.17 -9.03
CA GLU A 434 9.31 -12.48 -9.07
C GLU A 434 10.79 -12.35 -8.68
N GLY A 435 11.11 -11.38 -7.82
CA GLY A 435 12.45 -11.13 -7.34
C GLY A 435 13.01 -12.32 -6.57
N LYS A 436 14.33 -12.52 -6.69
CA LYS A 436 15.07 -13.54 -5.92
C LYS A 436 16.18 -12.87 -5.14
N VAL A 437 16.00 -12.78 -3.82
CA VAL A 437 16.94 -12.13 -2.91
C VAL A 437 17.15 -13.00 -1.68
N ASN A 438 18.40 -13.12 -1.25
CA ASN A 438 18.72 -13.80 0.02
C ASN A 438 17.97 -13.12 1.16
N GLY A 439 17.24 -13.92 1.95
CA GLY A 439 16.40 -13.43 3.05
C GLY A 439 14.90 -13.58 2.80
N ALA A 440 14.48 -13.88 1.57
CA ALA A 440 13.10 -14.24 1.25
C ALA A 440 13.01 -15.68 0.74
N ILE A 441 11.96 -16.40 1.14
CA ILE A 441 11.62 -17.71 0.57
C ILE A 441 10.64 -17.48 -0.58
N GLY A 442 10.99 -17.94 -1.79
CA GLY A 442 10.11 -17.83 -2.95
C GLY A 442 10.32 -16.52 -3.71
N ASP A 443 9.23 -15.99 -4.26
CA ASP A 443 9.21 -14.71 -4.98
C ASP A 443 9.05 -13.55 -3.97
N ILE A 444 9.73 -12.44 -4.24
CA ILE A 444 9.55 -11.20 -3.50
C ILE A 444 9.43 -10.03 -4.47
N ASP A 445 8.54 -9.11 -4.12
CA ASP A 445 8.30 -7.90 -4.91
C ASP A 445 9.46 -6.94 -4.69
N LEU A 446 10.12 -6.53 -5.79
CA LEU A 446 11.27 -5.65 -5.74
C LEU A 446 10.97 -4.31 -6.39
N ASN A 447 11.55 -3.30 -5.76
CA ASN A 447 11.28 -1.90 -6.02
C ASN A 447 12.59 -1.15 -6.21
N ILE A 448 12.56 -0.07 -6.97
CA ILE A 448 13.55 0.99 -6.86
C ILE A 448 12.89 2.30 -6.49
N SER A 449 13.52 3.07 -5.61
CA SER A 449 13.17 4.47 -5.35
C SER A 449 14.20 5.38 -6.01
N PHE A 450 13.73 6.39 -6.74
CA PHE A 450 14.58 7.44 -7.33
C PHE A 450 14.85 8.59 -6.35
N ILE A 451 14.28 8.49 -5.14
CA ILE A 451 14.41 9.47 -4.06
C ILE A 451 14.76 8.73 -2.77
N ASP A 452 15.70 9.29 -2.00
CA ASP A 452 15.87 8.91 -0.60
C ASP A 452 14.82 9.61 0.25
N TYR A 453 13.91 8.84 0.86
CA TYR A 453 12.93 9.40 1.79
C TYR A 453 13.47 9.52 3.21
N SER A 454 14.55 8.79 3.56
CA SER A 454 15.13 8.83 4.90
C SER A 454 15.82 10.15 5.22
N GLU A 455 16.24 10.88 4.19
CA GLU A 455 16.94 12.17 4.30
C GLU A 455 16.02 13.40 4.16
N LYS A 456 14.71 13.22 3.95
CA LYS A 456 13.78 14.30 3.54
C LYS A 456 12.86 14.85 4.63
#